data_AF-A0A2K1Q580-F1
#
_entry.id   AF-A0A2K1Q580-F1
#
_cell.length_a   1.000
_cell.length_b   1.000
_cell.length_c   1.000
_cell.angle_alpha   90.00
_cell.angle_beta   90.00
_cell.angle_gamma   90.00
#
_symmetry.space_group_name_H-M   'P 1'
#
loop_
_entity.id
_entity.type
_entity.pdbx_description
1 polymer ?
#
loop_
_entity_poly.entity_id
_entity_poly.type
_entity_poly.pdbx_seq_one_letter_code
_entity_poly.pdbx_strand_id
1 'polypeptide(L)'
;MEHEVSGIFLSLADLQKLSAVARSEVLSLITDGLEDDIFGENGEGPTDLSSLQAEKLVRGLSGKSRSVLKAILENSDSSNGFWCEELASELGIEVTDLTGVWSGLTRRIRTVTGSSDAYLISWAWDDERQDYYGRMHQTTFKNCKKARFERAFHHYLPLILYRHYFYLD
;
A
#
# COMPACT_ATOMS: atom_id res chain seq x y z
N MET A 1 26.62 11.06 -29.68
CA MET A 1 27.07 9.70 -29.33
C MET A 1 25.85 8.98 -28.82
N GLU A 2 25.15 8.29 -29.73
CA GLU A 2 23.92 7.55 -29.39
C GLU A 2 24.32 6.30 -28.63
N HIS A 3 23.79 6.13 -27.42
CA HIS A 3 23.94 4.87 -26.69
C HIS A 3 22.94 3.88 -27.31
N GLU A 4 23.45 2.89 -28.05
CA GLU A 4 22.66 1.71 -28.41
C GLU A 4 22.20 1.03 -27.11
N VAL A 5 20.88 1.05 -26.88
CA VAL A 5 20.28 0.25 -25.81
C VAL A 5 20.24 -1.18 -26.30
N SER A 6 21.27 -1.96 -25.98
CA SER A 6 21.22 -3.41 -26.18
C SER A 6 20.24 -4.00 -25.17
N GLY A 7 19.26 -4.74 -25.67
CA GLY A 7 18.20 -5.31 -24.85
C GLY A 7 17.54 -6.48 -25.56
N ILE A 8 17.02 -7.42 -24.77
CA ILE A 8 16.18 -8.50 -25.29
C ILE A 8 14.73 -8.00 -25.24
N PHE A 9 14.10 -7.92 -26.41
CA PHE A 9 12.71 -7.50 -26.54
C PHE A 9 11.83 -8.71 -26.82
N LEU A 10 10.87 -8.96 -25.95
CA LEU A 10 9.89 -10.04 -26.08
C LEU A 10 8.49 -9.46 -26.22
N SER A 11 7.79 -9.86 -27.29
CA SER A 11 6.38 -9.52 -27.44
C SER A 11 5.52 -10.37 -26.49
N LEU A 12 4.36 -9.86 -26.08
CA LEU A 12 3.43 -10.62 -25.24
C LEU A 12 2.99 -11.94 -25.93
N ALA A 13 2.81 -11.91 -27.24
CA ALA A 13 2.43 -13.08 -28.02
C ALA A 13 3.53 -14.15 -28.03
N ASP A 14 4.80 -13.75 -28.05
CA ASP A 14 5.94 -14.68 -28.00
C ASP A 14 6.19 -15.19 -26.58
N LEU A 15 6.01 -14.34 -25.57
CA LEU A 15 6.03 -14.76 -24.16
C LEU A 15 4.99 -15.84 -23.88
N GLN A 16 3.79 -15.73 -24.46
CA GLN A 16 2.71 -16.71 -24.29
C GLN A 16 3.02 -18.09 -24.90
N LYS A 17 3.91 -18.16 -25.91
CA LYS A 17 4.34 -19.42 -26.54
C LYS A 17 5.35 -20.19 -25.68
N LEU A 18 5.96 -19.55 -24.69
CA LEU A 18 6.89 -20.22 -23.77
C LEU A 18 6.13 -21.16 -22.82
N SER A 19 6.83 -22.19 -22.34
CA SER A 19 6.33 -23.06 -21.29
C SER A 19 6.06 -22.26 -20.02
N ALA A 20 5.19 -22.76 -19.13
CA ALA A 20 4.91 -22.10 -17.86
C ALA A 20 6.19 -21.84 -17.04
N VAL A 21 7.10 -22.82 -17.03
CA VAL A 21 8.41 -22.72 -16.37
C VAL A 21 9.27 -21.62 -16.99
N ALA A 22 9.42 -21.58 -18.31
CA ALA A 22 10.23 -20.57 -19.00
C ALA A 22 9.64 -19.16 -18.88
N ARG A 23 8.31 -19.01 -18.83
CA ARG A 23 7.67 -17.72 -18.51
C ARG A 23 8.00 -17.26 -17.10
N SER A 24 8.00 -18.17 -16.14
CA SER A 24 8.36 -17.89 -14.75
C SER A 24 9.80 -17.42 -14.63
N GLU A 25 10.74 -18.08 -15.31
CA GLU A 25 12.15 -17.69 -15.33
C GLU A 25 12.37 -16.32 -15.98
N VAL A 26 11.74 -16.05 -17.13
CA VAL A 26 11.83 -14.74 -17.79
C VAL A 26 11.24 -13.63 -16.93
N LEU A 27 10.10 -13.88 -16.28
CA LEU A 27 9.50 -12.91 -15.36
C LEU A 27 10.40 -12.67 -14.15
N SER A 28 11.00 -13.73 -13.59
CA SER A 28 11.97 -13.65 -12.49
C SER A 28 13.15 -12.75 -12.84
N LEU A 29 13.69 -12.85 -14.06
CA LEU A 29 14.82 -12.03 -14.52
C LEU A 29 14.45 -10.55 -14.73
N ILE A 30 13.19 -10.26 -15.07
CA ILE A 30 12.67 -8.88 -15.14
C ILE A 30 12.46 -8.32 -13.73
N THR A 31 12.09 -9.18 -12.79
CA THR A 31 11.77 -8.82 -11.41
C THR A 31 12.95 -8.90 -10.46
N ASP A 32 14.13 -9.36 -10.89
CA ASP A 32 15.37 -9.32 -10.09
C ASP A 32 15.81 -7.89 -9.72
N GLY A 33 15.14 -6.86 -10.26
CA GLY A 33 15.23 -5.45 -9.82
C GLY A 33 14.05 -4.94 -8.96
N LEU A 34 13.10 -5.82 -8.64
CA LEU A 34 11.93 -5.58 -7.79
C LEU A 34 11.89 -6.73 -6.78
N GLU A 35 12.61 -6.58 -5.67
CA GLU A 35 12.42 -7.42 -4.48
C GLU A 35 10.99 -7.27 -3.98
N ASP A 36 10.08 -8.08 -4.52
CA ASP A 36 8.76 -8.37 -3.95
C ASP A 36 8.21 -9.61 -4.68
N ASP A 37 8.59 -10.77 -4.17
CA ASP A 37 7.82 -12.01 -4.07
C ASP A 37 6.53 -12.10 -4.93
N ILE A 38 6.68 -12.21 -6.25
CA ILE A 38 5.56 -12.47 -7.17
C ILE A 38 5.08 -13.93 -7.06
N PHE A 39 5.86 -14.79 -6.40
CA PHE A 39 5.54 -16.19 -6.14
C PHE A 39 5.52 -16.53 -4.65
N GLY A 40 4.90 -15.66 -3.84
CA GLY A 40 4.24 -16.09 -2.62
C GLY A 40 3.08 -17.04 -2.95
N GLU A 41 3.39 -18.21 -3.51
CA GLU A 41 2.51 -19.37 -3.60
C GLU A 41 2.27 -19.86 -2.18
N ASN A 42 1.34 -19.19 -1.50
CA ASN A 42 0.38 -19.64 -0.51
C ASN A 42 -0.28 -18.36 -0.01
N GLY A 43 -1.61 -18.27 0.02
CA GLY A 43 -2.37 -17.07 0.42
C GLY A 43 -2.21 -16.63 1.88
N GLU A 44 -0.99 -16.67 2.44
CA GLU A 44 -0.55 -16.27 3.78
C GLU A 44 0.02 -14.83 3.82
N GLY A 45 -0.42 -13.98 2.88
CA GLY A 45 -0.06 -12.57 2.84
C GLY A 45 -1.13 -11.66 3.47
N PRO A 46 -0.76 -10.43 3.89
CA PRO A 46 -1.76 -9.42 4.23
C PRO A 46 -2.80 -9.28 3.12
N THR A 47 -4.05 -9.01 3.50
CA THR A 47 -5.18 -9.12 2.57
C THR A 47 -5.07 -8.11 1.42
N ASP A 48 -5.21 -8.61 0.19
CA ASP A 48 -5.32 -7.78 -0.99
C ASP A 48 -6.70 -7.12 -1.10
N LEU A 49 -6.73 -5.78 -1.16
CA LEU A 49 -7.93 -4.98 -1.28
C LEU A 49 -8.04 -4.36 -2.66
N SER A 50 -9.18 -4.60 -3.31
CA SER A 50 -9.59 -3.82 -4.49
C SER A 50 -9.70 -2.32 -4.18
N SER A 51 -9.65 -1.46 -5.22
CA SER A 51 -9.83 0.00 -5.07
C SER A 51 -11.08 0.36 -4.26
N LEU A 52 -12.21 -0.26 -4.57
CA LEU A 52 -13.48 -0.01 -3.88
C LEU A 52 -13.43 -0.42 -2.39
N GLN A 53 -12.75 -1.51 -2.07
CA GLN A 53 -12.56 -1.95 -0.68
C GLN A 53 -11.62 -1.00 0.06
N ALA A 54 -10.51 -0.58 -0.55
CA ALA A 54 -9.60 0.40 0.03
C ALA A 54 -10.31 1.75 0.32
N GLU A 55 -11.15 2.23 -0.60
CA GLU A 55 -11.98 3.42 -0.38
C GLU A 55 -12.95 3.25 0.79
N LYS A 56 -13.63 2.10 0.87
CA LYS A 56 -14.55 1.78 1.98
C LYS A 56 -13.81 1.66 3.33
N LEU A 57 -12.59 1.14 3.32
CA LEU A 57 -11.70 1.07 4.48
C LEU A 57 -11.38 2.50 4.95
N VAL A 58 -10.70 3.30 4.12
CA VAL A 58 -10.25 4.67 4.43
C VAL A 58 -11.40 5.56 4.88
N ARG A 59 -12.56 5.47 4.23
CA ARG A 59 -13.74 6.28 4.55
C ARG A 59 -14.27 6.07 5.95
N GLY A 60 -14.20 4.85 6.47
CA GLY A 60 -14.77 4.51 7.79
C GLY A 60 -13.77 4.40 8.92
N LEU A 61 -12.53 4.86 8.71
CA LEU A 61 -11.56 5.01 9.80
C LEU A 61 -11.93 6.19 10.70
N SER A 62 -11.69 6.01 12.00
CA SER A 62 -11.68 7.08 13.00
C SER A 62 -10.59 8.12 12.68
N GLY A 63 -10.62 9.27 13.35
CA GLY A 63 -9.55 10.27 13.23
C GLY A 63 -8.16 9.69 13.52
N LYS A 64 -8.00 9.03 14.68
CA LYS A 64 -6.73 8.40 15.11
C LYS A 64 -6.24 7.36 14.10
N SER A 65 -7.08 6.39 13.72
CA SER A 65 -6.69 5.34 12.76
C SER A 65 -6.38 5.89 11.37
N ARG A 66 -7.05 6.97 10.96
CA ARG A 66 -6.78 7.64 9.68
C ARG A 66 -5.44 8.36 9.70
N SER A 67 -5.09 9.05 10.79
CA SER A 67 -3.78 9.71 10.93
C SER A 67 -2.64 8.70 10.89
N VAL A 68 -2.78 7.57 11.60
CA VAL A 68 -1.78 6.49 11.59
C VAL A 68 -1.63 5.88 10.19
N LEU A 69 -2.74 5.50 9.54
CA LEU A 69 -2.67 4.98 8.18
C LEU A 69 -2.07 6.01 7.20
N LYS A 70 -2.33 7.29 7.40
CA LYS A 70 -1.74 8.36 6.58
C LYS A 70 -0.22 8.39 6.72
N ALA A 71 0.30 8.35 7.95
CA ALA A 71 1.73 8.33 8.22
C ALA A 71 2.41 7.11 7.59
N ILE A 72 1.81 5.91 7.75
CA ILE A 72 2.28 4.68 7.08
C ILE A 72 2.39 4.88 5.56
N LEU A 73 1.37 5.46 4.92
CA LEU A 73 1.34 5.65 3.45
C LEU A 73 2.27 6.76 2.93
N GLU A 74 2.70 7.66 3.82
CA GLU A 74 3.61 8.78 3.53
C GLU A 74 5.08 8.41 3.75
N ASN A 75 5.39 7.62 4.78
CA ASN A 75 6.75 7.37 5.24
C ASN A 75 7.19 5.90 5.11
N SER A 76 6.38 5.04 4.48
CA SER A 76 6.85 3.70 4.18
C SER A 76 8.08 3.73 3.28
N ASP A 77 9.02 2.85 3.55
CA ASP A 77 10.18 2.61 2.70
C ASP A 77 9.78 2.06 1.32
N SER A 78 10.78 1.77 0.47
CA SER A 78 10.58 1.18 -0.85
C SER A 78 9.85 -0.17 -0.83
N SER A 79 9.74 -0.83 0.34
CA SER A 79 9.10 -2.13 0.51
C SER A 79 7.67 -2.05 1.08
N ASN A 80 7.11 -0.84 1.19
CA ASN A 80 5.74 -0.60 1.69
C ASN A 80 5.54 -1.06 3.14
N GLY A 81 6.59 -1.03 3.95
CA GLY A 81 6.53 -1.32 5.38
C GLY A 81 6.98 -0.16 6.27
N PHE A 82 6.91 -0.37 7.57
CA PHE A 82 7.21 0.64 8.60
C PHE A 82 7.60 -0.03 9.93
N TRP A 83 8.43 0.67 10.71
CA TRP A 83 8.78 0.31 12.09
C TRP A 83 7.81 0.95 13.08
N CYS A 84 7.40 0.22 14.13
CA CYS A 84 6.43 0.72 15.11
C CYS A 84 6.97 1.90 15.92
N GLU A 85 8.22 1.82 16.39
CA GLU A 85 8.85 2.89 17.17
C GLU A 85 9.02 4.17 16.35
N GLU A 86 9.45 4.03 15.08
CA GLU A 86 9.62 5.16 14.16
C GLU A 86 8.26 5.83 13.86
N LEU A 87 7.22 5.02 13.61
CA LEU A 87 5.87 5.52 13.36
C LEU A 87 5.27 6.22 14.58
N ALA A 88 5.49 5.69 15.79
CA ALA A 88 5.02 6.30 17.02
C ALA A 88 5.72 7.66 17.27
N SER A 89 7.04 7.68 17.10
CA SER A 89 7.88 8.89 17.18
C SER A 89 7.42 9.97 16.20
N GLU A 90 7.16 9.61 14.94
CA GLU A 90 6.68 10.54 13.92
C GLU A 90 5.33 11.18 14.30
N LEU A 91 4.44 10.40 14.90
CA LEU A 91 3.13 10.86 15.34
C LEU A 91 3.16 11.58 16.70
N GLY A 92 4.30 11.59 17.39
CA GLY A 92 4.45 12.16 18.73
C GLY A 92 3.59 11.46 19.78
N ILE A 93 3.47 10.12 19.69
CA ILE A 93 2.70 9.27 20.61
C ILE A 93 3.54 8.10 21.09
N GLU A 94 3.06 7.40 22.13
CA GLU A 94 3.69 6.18 22.62
C GLU A 94 3.34 4.97 21.74
N VAL A 95 4.20 3.96 21.65
CA VAL A 95 3.87 2.72 20.90
C VAL A 95 2.62 2.05 21.45
N THR A 96 2.39 2.12 22.77
CA THR A 96 1.19 1.57 23.42
C THR A 96 -0.11 2.23 22.94
N ASP A 97 -0.06 3.47 22.45
CA ASP A 97 -1.21 4.16 21.88
C ASP A 97 -1.68 3.58 20.55
N LEU A 98 -0.81 2.82 19.87
CA LEU A 98 -1.09 2.18 18.58
C LEU A 98 -1.92 0.89 18.74
N THR A 99 -1.92 0.24 19.90
CA THR A 99 -2.66 -1.02 20.13
C THR A 99 -4.16 -0.90 19.80
N GLY A 100 -4.79 0.21 20.20
CA GLY A 100 -6.19 0.49 19.88
C GLY A 100 -6.42 0.74 18.39
N VAL A 101 -5.41 1.30 17.69
CA VAL A 101 -5.46 1.55 16.26
C VAL A 101 -5.40 0.24 15.48
N TRP A 102 -4.51 -0.67 15.85
CA TRP A 102 -4.39 -2.01 15.25
C TRP A 102 -5.70 -2.79 15.36
N SER A 103 -6.30 -2.79 16.55
CA SER A 103 -7.61 -3.42 16.78
C SER A 103 -8.70 -2.83 15.88
N GLY A 104 -8.72 -1.50 15.73
CA GLY A 104 -9.66 -0.79 14.87
C GLY A 104 -9.48 -1.12 13.38
N LEU A 105 -8.23 -1.14 12.90
CA LEU A 105 -7.91 -1.48 11.51
C LEU A 105 -8.28 -2.93 11.18
N THR A 106 -7.93 -3.88 12.05
CA THR A 106 -8.29 -5.30 11.90
C THR A 106 -9.81 -5.50 11.86
N ARG A 107 -10.56 -4.86 12.77
CA ARG A 107 -12.03 -4.94 12.72
C ARG A 107 -12.59 -4.35 11.42
N ARG A 108 -12.02 -3.24 10.96
CA ARG A 108 -12.51 -2.54 9.78
C ARG A 108 -12.24 -3.33 8.50
N ILE A 109 -11.05 -3.88 8.33
CA ILE A 109 -10.73 -4.67 7.13
C ILE A 109 -11.65 -5.89 7.04
N ARG A 110 -11.84 -6.62 8.13
CA ARG A 110 -12.78 -7.76 8.21
C ARG A 110 -14.21 -7.38 7.86
N THR A 111 -14.66 -6.20 8.28
CA THR A 111 -15.98 -5.67 7.92
C THR A 111 -16.09 -5.35 6.42
N VAL A 112 -15.04 -4.79 5.83
CA VAL A 112 -15.02 -4.38 4.42
C VAL A 112 -14.90 -5.57 3.48
N THR A 113 -14.13 -6.59 3.86
CA THR A 113 -13.91 -7.81 3.07
C THR A 113 -14.97 -8.87 3.31
N GLY A 114 -15.64 -8.84 4.48
CA GLY A 114 -16.54 -9.90 4.92
C GLY A 114 -15.82 -11.17 5.37
N SER A 115 -14.50 -11.14 5.52
CA SER A 115 -13.68 -12.28 5.94
C SER A 115 -13.19 -12.09 7.38
N SER A 116 -13.35 -13.11 8.23
CA SER A 116 -12.82 -13.12 9.61
C SER A 116 -11.31 -13.19 9.65
N ASP A 117 -10.70 -13.71 8.59
CA ASP A 117 -9.27 -14.00 8.55
C ASP A 117 -8.50 -12.84 7.91
N ALA A 118 -9.20 -11.81 7.43
CA ALA A 118 -8.56 -10.64 6.85
C ALA A 118 -7.74 -9.85 7.88
N TYR A 119 -6.54 -9.45 7.46
CA TYR A 119 -5.63 -8.57 8.20
C TYR A 119 -4.94 -7.61 7.22
N LEU A 120 -4.77 -6.36 7.66
CA LEU A 120 -4.22 -5.30 6.81
C LEU A 120 -2.68 -5.30 6.78
N ILE A 121 -2.09 -5.70 7.91
CA ILE A 121 -0.66 -5.54 8.20
C ILE A 121 -0.14 -6.90 8.68
N SER A 122 0.83 -7.46 7.96
CA SER A 122 1.67 -8.55 8.45
C SER A 122 2.74 -7.99 9.36
N TRP A 123 2.97 -8.64 10.50
CA TRP A 123 3.96 -8.20 11.49
C TRP A 123 5.10 -9.21 11.57
N ALA A 124 6.33 -8.71 11.59
CA ALA A 124 7.52 -9.48 11.89
C ALA A 124 8.26 -8.79 13.04
N TRP A 125 8.72 -9.58 14.02
CA TRP A 125 9.60 -9.08 15.08
C TRP A 125 11.04 -9.08 14.58
N ASP A 126 11.78 -8.02 14.87
CA ASP A 126 13.20 -7.90 14.58
C ASP A 126 14.00 -7.88 15.89
N ASP A 127 14.84 -8.90 16.08
CA ASP A 127 15.62 -9.06 17.31
C ASP A 127 16.75 -8.03 17.44
N GLU A 128 17.28 -7.48 16.36
CA GLU A 128 18.37 -6.49 16.42
C GLU A 128 17.84 -5.12 16.82
N ARG A 129 16.70 -4.73 16.24
CA ARG A 129 16.01 -3.46 16.53
C ARG A 129 15.15 -3.52 17.79
N GLN A 130 14.81 -4.72 18.26
CA GLN A 130 13.83 -4.93 19.33
C GLN A 130 12.51 -4.21 19.01
N ASP A 131 12.06 -4.29 17.76
CA ASP A 131 10.85 -3.64 17.27
C ASP A 131 10.08 -4.52 16.27
N TYR A 132 8.79 -4.21 16.07
CA TYR A 132 7.95 -4.84 15.06
C TYR A 132 8.00 -4.07 13.74
N TYR A 133 8.30 -4.81 12.67
CA TYR A 133 8.13 -4.37 11.30
C TYR A 133 6.74 -4.74 10.78
N GLY A 134 5.98 -3.73 10.35
CA GLY A 134 4.67 -3.90 9.71
C GLY A 134 4.77 -3.77 8.21
N ARG A 135 4.16 -4.70 7.45
CA ARG A 135 4.06 -4.62 5.98
C ARG A 135 2.63 -4.76 5.50
N MET A 136 2.26 -3.98 4.49
CA MET A 136 0.98 -4.08 3.80
C MET A 136 1.13 -4.80 2.47
N HIS A 137 0.06 -5.44 1.99
CA HIS A 137 0.04 -5.95 0.62
C HIS A 137 0.24 -4.79 -0.37
N GLN A 138 1.10 -4.98 -1.38
CA GLN A 138 1.52 -3.89 -2.28
C GLN A 138 0.33 -3.24 -3.01
N THR A 139 -0.61 -4.05 -3.49
CA THR A 139 -1.84 -3.54 -4.14
C THR A 139 -2.72 -2.78 -3.15
N THR A 140 -2.87 -3.28 -1.92
CA THR A 140 -3.63 -2.61 -0.87
C THR A 140 -3.00 -1.27 -0.50
N PHE A 141 -1.68 -1.21 -0.39
CA PHE A 141 -0.93 0.02 -0.14
C PHE A 141 -1.18 1.07 -1.24
N LYS A 142 -1.01 0.68 -2.52
CA LYS A 142 -1.27 1.53 -3.68
C LYS A 142 -2.72 2.05 -3.71
N ASN A 143 -3.68 1.18 -3.50
CA ASN A 143 -5.11 1.53 -3.51
C ASN A 143 -5.49 2.45 -2.33
N CYS A 144 -4.96 2.21 -1.13
CA CYS A 144 -5.18 3.10 0.02
C CYS A 144 -4.56 4.49 -0.21
N LYS A 145 -3.35 4.54 -0.79
CA LYS A 145 -2.68 5.79 -1.15
C LYS A 145 -3.51 6.59 -2.16
N LYS A 146 -4.06 5.95 -3.20
CA LYS A 146 -4.96 6.57 -4.17
C LYS A 146 -6.25 7.10 -3.53
N ALA A 147 -6.94 6.26 -2.76
CA ALA A 147 -8.21 6.61 -2.09
C ALA A 147 -8.05 7.81 -1.13
N ARG A 148 -6.85 8.00 -0.56
CA ARG A 148 -6.52 9.18 0.25
C ARG A 148 -6.45 10.47 -0.58
N PHE A 149 -5.79 10.43 -1.74
CA PHE A 149 -5.56 11.63 -2.58
C PHE A 149 -6.82 12.12 -3.31
N GLU A 150 -7.74 11.23 -3.67
CA GLU A 150 -9.02 11.62 -4.28
C GLU A 150 -9.88 12.52 -3.35
N ARG A 151 -9.69 12.41 -2.03
CA ARG A 151 -10.32 13.32 -1.07
C ARG A 151 -9.67 14.70 -1.00
N ALA A 152 -8.38 14.85 -1.28
CA ALA A 152 -7.79 16.18 -1.39
C ALA A 152 -8.47 16.94 -2.55
N PHE A 153 -8.62 16.30 -3.71
CA PHE A 153 -9.30 16.90 -4.85
C PHE A 153 -10.78 17.26 -4.58
N HIS A 154 -11.55 16.41 -3.91
CA HIS A 154 -12.94 16.74 -3.57
C HIS A 154 -13.10 17.82 -2.49
N HIS A 155 -12.09 18.04 -1.63
CA HIS A 155 -12.12 19.14 -0.66
C HIS A 155 -11.63 20.48 -1.28
N TYR A 156 -10.84 20.44 -2.35
CA TYR A 156 -10.34 21.62 -3.07
C TYR A 156 -11.15 22.01 -4.32
N LEU A 157 -11.99 21.12 -4.87
CA LEU A 157 -12.89 21.43 -5.99
C LEU A 157 -13.90 22.57 -5.70
N PRO A 158 -14.45 22.72 -4.48
CA PRO A 158 -15.26 23.90 -4.17
C PRO A 158 -14.42 25.18 -4.17
N LEU A 159 -13.13 25.14 -3.83
CA LEU A 159 -12.32 26.36 -3.72
C LEU A 159 -11.83 26.88 -5.07
N ILE A 160 -11.61 26.02 -6.06
CA ILE A 160 -11.20 26.43 -7.41
C ILE A 160 -12.38 27.03 -8.19
N LEU A 161 -13.59 26.48 -8.03
CA LEU A 161 -14.78 27.01 -8.72
C LEU A 161 -15.28 28.33 -8.13
N TYR A 162 -15.08 28.60 -6.84
CA TYR A 162 -15.46 29.89 -6.24
C TYR A 162 -14.51 31.04 -6.60
N ARG A 163 -13.23 30.77 -6.93
CA ARG A 163 -12.28 31.82 -7.30
C ARG A 163 -12.50 32.37 -8.72
N HIS A 164 -13.28 31.68 -9.56
CA HIS A 164 -13.61 32.15 -10.90
C HIS A 164 -14.93 32.94 -10.99
N TYR A 165 -15.75 32.94 -9.93
CA TYR A 165 -16.98 33.72 -9.87
C TYR A 165 -16.83 35.11 -9.23
N PHE A 166 -15.67 35.45 -8.66
CA PHE A 166 -15.44 36.72 -7.95
C PHE A 166 -14.50 37.71 -8.68
N TYR A 167 -14.23 37.49 -9.97
CA TYR A 167 -13.45 38.42 -10.83
C TYR A 167 -14.23 38.88 -12.08
N LEU A 168 -15.56 38.84 -12.02
CA LEU A 168 -16.46 39.45 -13.01
C LEU A 168 -17.49 40.28 -12.26
N ASP A 169 -17.01 41.35 -11.61
CA ASP A 169 -17.78 42.57 -11.30
C ASP A 169 -16.84 43.78 -11.46
#